data_AF-A0A0F8ZLG7-F1
#
_entry.id   AF-A0A0F8ZLG7-F1
#
_cell.length_a   1.000
_cell.length_b   1.000
_cell.length_c   1.000
_cell.angle_alpha   90.00
_cell.angle_beta   90.00
_cell.angle_gamma   90.00
#
_symmetry.space_group_name_H-M   'P 1'
#
loop_
_entity.id
_entity.type
_entity.pdbx_description
1 polymer ?
#
loop_
_entity_poly.entity_id
_entity_poly.type
_entity_poly.pdbx_seq_one_letter_code
_entity_poly.pdbx_strand_id
1 'polypeptide(L)'
;MTLSKQSQRCSICDKSVDPEIYTFPSIRTLFKRFNSCILCSNWLTIIGDFYNDPNYLYDGKSIFLIGSEDTFQDNKGFGGRKFLLTLLTTKRTTTNLIHKGEVPNKFKKFFIKNLLTYKETT
;
A
#
# COMPACT_ATOMS: atom_id res chain seq x y z
N MET A 1 -18.83 21.86 30.31
CA MET A 1 -17.45 21.35 30.38
C MET A 1 -17.06 20.86 29.00
N THR A 2 -16.25 21.62 28.29
CA THR A 2 -15.77 21.27 26.94
C THR A 2 -14.68 20.22 27.10
N LEU A 3 -14.98 18.96 26.81
CA LEU A 3 -13.97 17.89 26.76
C LEU A 3 -12.90 18.32 25.75
N SER A 4 -11.71 18.64 26.25
CA SER A 4 -10.54 18.87 25.42
C SER A 4 -10.30 17.60 24.61
N LYS A 5 -10.59 17.66 23.31
CA LYS A 5 -10.22 16.61 22.36
C LYS A 5 -8.70 16.48 22.39
N GLN A 6 -8.20 15.49 23.13
CA GLN A 6 -6.78 15.22 23.22
C GLN A 6 -6.32 14.65 21.88
N SER A 7 -5.90 15.55 21.00
CA SER A 7 -5.28 15.16 19.75
C SER A 7 -3.92 14.53 20.04
N GLN A 8 -3.68 13.38 19.43
CA GLN A 8 -2.42 12.64 19.56
C GLN A 8 -1.58 12.87 18.30
N ARG A 9 -0.26 12.98 18.46
CA ARG A 9 0.66 13.11 17.32
C ARG A 9 1.02 11.75 16.78
N CYS A 10 0.98 11.59 15.46
CA CYS A 10 1.46 10.38 14.81
C CYS A 10 2.97 10.24 14.95
N SER A 11 3.43 9.10 15.47
CA SER A 11 4.86 8.77 15.67
C SER A 11 5.73 8.77 14.40
N ILE A 12 5.13 8.85 13.21
CA ILE A 12 5.80 8.72 11.91
C ILE A 12 5.73 10.01 11.07
N CYS A 13 4.69 10.81 11.26
CA CYS A 13 4.47 12.01 10.45
C CYS A 13 4.21 13.28 11.27
N ASP A 14 4.18 13.17 12.59
CA ASP A 14 3.90 14.23 13.57
C ASP A 14 2.58 14.99 13.38
N LYS A 15 1.74 14.56 12.43
CA LYS A 15 0.41 15.12 12.24
C LYS A 15 -0.44 14.86 13.48
N SER A 16 -1.15 15.90 13.89
CA SER A 16 -2.20 15.82 14.91
C SER A 16 -3.36 14.99 14.39
N VAL A 17 -3.73 13.96 15.14
CA VAL A 17 -4.82 13.04 14.82
C VAL A 17 -5.79 13.03 15.99
N ASP A 18 -7.07 13.16 15.70
CA ASP A 18 -8.14 12.87 16.66
C ASP A 18 -8.46 11.36 16.54
N PRO A 19 -8.12 10.52 17.53
CA PRO A 19 -8.38 9.08 17.48
C PRO A 19 -9.87 8.73 17.40
N GLU A 20 -10.76 9.67 17.74
CA GLU A 20 -12.21 9.49 17.68
C GLU A 20 -12.79 9.69 16.27
N ILE A 21 -12.01 10.24 15.32
CA ILE A 21 -12.41 10.32 13.91
C ILE A 21 -12.53 8.93 13.27
N TYR A 22 -11.91 7.91 13.87
CA TYR A 22 -11.94 6.54 13.36
C TYR A 22 -13.18 5.80 13.84
N THR A 23 -14.22 5.76 13.00
CA THR A 23 -15.48 5.05 13.26
C THR A 23 -15.34 3.52 13.20
N PHE A 24 -14.34 3.00 12.49
CA PHE A 24 -14.14 1.55 12.33
C PHE A 24 -13.21 0.98 13.43
N PRO A 25 -13.63 -0.08 14.16
CA PRO A 25 -12.82 -0.69 15.22
C PRO A 25 -11.44 -1.18 14.77
N SER A 26 -11.35 -1.74 13.55
CA SER A 26 -10.09 -2.22 12.96
C SER A 26 -9.06 -1.10 12.79
N ILE A 27 -9.51 0.06 12.31
CA ILE A 27 -8.67 1.26 12.13
C ILE A 27 -8.20 1.79 13.48
N ARG A 28 -9.09 1.80 14.47
CA ARG A 28 -8.78 2.23 15.84
C ARG A 28 -7.74 1.32 16.50
N THR A 29 -7.80 0.01 16.26
CA THR A 29 -6.81 -0.97 16.72
C THR A 29 -5.44 -0.74 16.06
N LEU A 30 -5.39 -0.47 14.76
CA LEU A 30 -4.13 -0.13 14.07
C LEU A 30 -3.51 1.16 14.63
N PHE A 31 -4.33 2.20 14.85
CA PHE A 31 -3.86 3.45 15.45
C PHE A 31 -3.28 3.21 16.85
N LYS A 32 -3.97 2.46 17.72
CA LYS A 32 -3.46 2.10 19.06
C LYS A 32 -2.19 1.27 19.01
N ARG A 33 -2.09 0.34 18.05
CA ARG A 33 -0.93 -0.57 17.91
C ARG A 33 0.35 0.16 17.50
N PHE A 34 0.25 1.12 16.58
CA PHE A 34 1.42 1.80 16.01
C PHE A 34 1.62 3.25 16.50
N ASN A 35 0.67 3.78 17.28
CA ASN A 35 0.58 5.19 17.63
C ASN A 35 0.72 6.11 16.40
N SER A 36 0.04 5.75 15.31
CA SER A 36 0.29 6.31 13.99
C SER A 36 -1.01 6.58 13.24
N CYS A 37 -1.05 7.68 12.46
CA CYS A 37 -2.24 8.07 11.70
C CYS A 37 -2.64 6.98 10.71
N ILE A 38 -3.90 6.95 10.31
CA ILE A 38 -4.44 5.93 9.39
C ILE A 38 -3.59 5.72 8.14
N LEU A 39 -3.07 6.80 7.53
CA LEU A 39 -2.21 6.70 6.35
C LEU A 39 -0.88 6.00 6.67
N CYS A 40 -0.24 6.35 7.79
CA CYS A 40 1.02 5.73 8.16
C CYS A 40 0.80 4.28 8.60
N SER A 41 -0.28 3.99 9.34
CA SER A 41 -0.66 2.63 9.73
C SER A 41 -0.95 1.76 8.50
N ASN A 42 -1.65 2.29 7.50
CA ASN A 42 -1.90 1.57 6.24
C ASN A 42 -0.60 1.23 5.52
N TRP A 43 0.33 2.18 5.39
CA TRP A 43 1.63 1.92 4.79
C TRP A 43 2.49 0.94 5.59
N LEU A 44 2.43 0.98 6.92
CA LEU A 44 3.10 0.00 7.77
C LEU A 44 2.54 -1.42 7.57
N THR A 45 1.22 -1.57 7.47
CA THR A 45 0.57 -2.85 7.16
C THR A 45 1.03 -3.34 5.79
N ILE A 46 0.97 -2.49 4.77
CA ILE A 46 1.45 -2.79 3.40
C ILE A 46 2.92 -3.27 3.40
N ILE A 47 3.80 -2.60 4.15
CA ILE A 47 5.21 -3.01 4.28
C ILE A 47 5.31 -4.39 4.94
N GLY A 48 4.56 -4.62 6.01
CA GLY A 48 4.53 -5.90 6.71
C GLY A 48 4.04 -7.04 5.82
N ASP A 49 3.00 -6.81 5.03
CA ASP A 49 2.41 -7.80 4.14
C ASP A 49 3.33 -8.13 2.96
N PHE A 50 4.04 -7.13 2.42
CA PHE A 50 4.84 -7.30 1.21
C PHE A 50 6.31 -7.63 1.44
N TYR A 51 6.81 -7.58 2.68
CA TYR A 51 8.22 -7.86 2.98
C TYR A 51 8.72 -9.18 2.38
N ASN A 52 7.85 -10.18 2.25
CA ASN A 52 8.15 -11.48 1.65
C ASN A 52 7.24 -11.85 0.45
N ASP A 53 6.42 -10.93 -0.07
CA ASP A 53 5.50 -11.27 -1.16
C ASP A 53 6.24 -11.27 -2.52
N PRO A 54 6.38 -12.41 -3.22
CA PRO A 54 7.02 -12.43 -4.54
C PRO A 54 6.19 -11.73 -5.63
N ASN A 55 4.98 -11.26 -5.32
CA ASN A 55 4.05 -10.64 -6.24
C ASN A 55 3.95 -9.11 -6.09
N TYR A 56 4.68 -8.48 -5.18
CA TYR A 56 4.75 -7.01 -5.16
C TYR A 56 5.74 -6.47 -6.20
N LEU A 57 5.39 -5.32 -6.77
CA LEU A 57 6.20 -4.58 -7.73
C LEU A 57 6.35 -3.13 -7.29
N TYR A 58 7.57 -2.62 -7.28
CA TYR A 58 7.90 -1.25 -6.95
C TYR A 58 8.79 -0.64 -8.05
N ASP A 59 8.32 0.46 -8.65
CA ASP A 59 9.02 1.17 -9.73
C ASP A 59 9.89 2.35 -9.25
N GLY A 60 9.94 2.58 -7.93
CA GLY A 60 10.58 3.76 -7.32
C GLY A 60 9.59 4.84 -6.88
N LYS A 61 8.34 4.78 -7.32
CA LYS A 61 7.28 5.74 -6.97
C LYS A 61 6.05 5.03 -6.43
N SER A 62 5.53 4.05 -7.14
CA SER A 62 4.27 3.38 -6.85
C SER A 62 4.46 1.89 -6.61
N ILE A 63 3.54 1.31 -5.85
CA ILE A 63 3.51 -0.13 -5.61
C ILE A 63 2.32 -0.78 -6.30
N PHE A 64 2.57 -1.94 -6.90
CA PHE A 64 1.58 -2.77 -7.57
C PHE A 64 1.64 -4.19 -7.02
N LEU A 65 0.52 -4.90 -7.07
CA LEU A 65 0.45 -6.32 -6.80
C LEU A 65 0.04 -7.09 -8.05
N ILE A 66 0.69 -8.22 -8.26
CA ILE A 66 0.28 -9.24 -9.22
C ILE A 66 -0.70 -10.17 -8.51
N GLY A 67 -1.95 -10.20 -8.97
CA GLY A 67 -2.99 -11.10 -8.42
C GLY A 67 -3.29 -12.29 -9.32
N SER A 68 -3.97 -13.31 -8.79
CA SER A 68 -4.68 -14.32 -9.61
C SER A 68 -6.09 -13.82 -9.92
N GLU A 69 -6.70 -14.26 -11.02
CA GLU A 69 -8.09 -13.89 -11.35
C GLU A 69 -9.09 -14.42 -10.30
N ASP A 70 -8.74 -15.49 -9.58
CA ASP A 70 -9.64 -16.20 -8.66
C ASP A 70 -9.76 -15.58 -7.26
N THR A 71 -8.86 -14.69 -6.85
CA THR A 71 -8.72 -14.33 -5.41
C THR A 71 -9.59 -13.17 -4.94
N PHE A 72 -10.18 -12.38 -5.85
CA PHE A 72 -11.06 -11.27 -5.47
C PHE A 72 -12.16 -11.06 -6.52
N GLN A 73 -13.38 -11.55 -6.25
CA GLN A 73 -14.55 -11.33 -7.12
C GLN A 73 -14.85 -9.85 -7.36
N ASP A 74 -14.50 -8.97 -6.40
CA ASP A 74 -14.82 -7.54 -6.44
C ASP A 74 -13.63 -6.61 -6.75
N ASN A 75 -12.40 -7.15 -6.78
CA ASN A 75 -11.19 -6.40 -7.16
C ASN A 75 -10.52 -7.08 -8.35
N LYS A 76 -11.25 -7.19 -9.46
CA LYS A 76 -10.59 -7.40 -10.76
C LYS A 76 -9.61 -6.23 -10.90
N GLY A 77 -8.32 -6.50 -11.11
CA GLY A 77 -7.32 -5.47 -11.41
C GLY A 77 -7.68 -4.74 -12.70
N PHE A 78 -6.70 -4.30 -13.48
CA PHE A 78 -6.99 -3.83 -14.85
C PHE A 78 -7.41 -5.00 -15.79
N GLY A 79 -8.46 -5.73 -15.39
CA GLY A 79 -8.96 -6.98 -15.94
C GLY A 79 -9.41 -6.80 -17.38
N GLY A 80 -8.62 -7.37 -18.29
CA GLY A 80 -8.83 -7.31 -19.73
C GLY A 80 -7.61 -6.82 -20.50
N ARG A 81 -6.66 -6.13 -19.84
CA ARG A 81 -5.42 -5.69 -20.49
C ARG A 81 -4.27 -6.61 -20.12
N LYS A 82 -3.48 -7.00 -21.12
CA LYS A 82 -2.27 -7.80 -20.92
C LYS A 82 -1.09 -6.88 -20.65
N PHE A 83 -0.44 -7.09 -19.52
CA PHE A 83 0.73 -6.33 -19.11
C PHE A 83 1.99 -7.14 -19.30
N LEU A 84 2.99 -6.53 -19.93
CA LEU A 84 4.36 -7.03 -19.94
C LEU A 84 5.20 -6.23 -18.94
N LEU A 85 5.60 -6.91 -17.87
CA LEU A 85 6.38 -6.37 -16.78
C LEU A 85 7.85 -6.72 -16.98
N THR A 86 8.70 -5.70 -17.05
CA THR A 86 10.16 -5.89 -17.05
C THR A 86 10.70 -5.68 -15.65
N LEU A 87 11.00 -6.79 -14.97
CA LEU A 87 11.63 -6.80 -13.66
C LEU A 87 13.15 -6.74 -13.81
N LEU A 88 13.86 -6.42 -12.73
CA LEU A 88 15.33 -6.38 -12.76
C LEU A 88 15.97 -7.69 -13.25
N THR A 89 15.37 -8.83 -12.91
CA THR A 89 15.94 -10.16 -13.17
C THR A 89 15.14 -10.99 -14.16
N THR A 90 13.89 -10.61 -14.44
CA THR A 90 12.95 -11.45 -15.20
C THR A 90 11.93 -10.61 -15.95
N LYS A 91 11.24 -11.22 -16.91
CA LYS A 91 10.04 -10.65 -17.53
C LYS A 91 8.83 -11.45 -17.06
N ARG A 92 7.72 -10.78 -16.79
CA ARG A 92 6.45 -11.42 -16.42
C ARG A 92 5.30 -10.86 -17.24
N THR A 93 4.31 -11.69 -17.51
CA THR A 93 3.04 -11.25 -18.10
C THR A 93 1.91 -11.48 -17.12
N THR A 94 1.02 -10.51 -16.98
CA THR A 94 -0.20 -10.65 -16.15
C THR A 94 -1.37 -9.92 -16.79
N THR A 95 -2.57 -10.44 -16.59
CA THR A 95 -3.85 -9.76 -16.89
C THR A 95 -4.45 -9.11 -15.64
N ASN A 96 -3.85 -9.34 -14.47
CA ASN A 96 -4.33 -8.87 -13.19
C ASN A 96 -3.22 -8.14 -12.42
N LEU A 97 -3.14 -6.83 -12.67
CA LEU A 97 -2.27 -5.90 -11.97
C LEU A 97 -3.11 -4.94 -11.12
N ILE A 98 -2.77 -4.79 -9.84
CA ILE A 98 -3.51 -3.95 -8.89
C ILE A 98 -2.60 -2.83 -8.39
N HIS A 99 -2.97 -1.57 -8.63
CA HIS A 99 -2.24 -0.41 -8.12
C HIS A 99 -2.63 -0.11 -6.67
N LYS A 100 -1.64 0.04 -5.78
CA LYS A 100 -1.84 0.33 -4.35
C LYS A 100 -1.55 1.80 -3.98
N GLY A 101 -1.04 2.60 -4.92
CA GLY A 101 -0.78 4.03 -4.73
C GLY A 101 0.69 4.41 -4.78
N GLU A 102 0.93 5.73 -4.72
CA GLU A 102 2.26 6.33 -4.62
C GLU A 102 2.81 6.18 -3.20
N VAL A 103 4.01 5.61 -3.09
CA VAL A 103 4.73 5.36 -1.84
C VAL A 103 5.28 6.69 -1.29
N PRO A 104 4.88 7.12 -0.09
CA PRO A 104 5.44 8.33 0.53
C PRO A 104 6.94 8.18 0.78
N ASN A 105 7.70 9.27 0.61
CA ASN A 105 9.18 9.26 0.67
C ASN A 105 9.76 8.52 1.89
N LYS A 106 9.16 8.71 3.07
CA LYS A 106 9.62 8.06 4.31
C LYS A 106 9.56 6.53 4.30
N PHE A 107 8.71 5.96 3.45
CA PHE A 107 8.47 4.52 3.33
C PHE A 107 9.23 3.88 2.17
N LYS A 108 9.78 4.68 1.24
CA LYS A 108 10.49 4.17 0.05
C LYS A 108 11.66 3.26 0.40
N LYS A 109 12.36 3.51 1.51
CA LYS A 109 13.49 2.69 1.98
C LYS A 109 13.14 1.24 2.32
N PHE A 110 11.86 0.91 2.49
CA PHE A 110 11.42 -0.44 2.81
C PHE A 110 11.15 -1.29 1.56
N PHE A 111 11.18 -0.68 0.37
CA PHE A 111 10.92 -1.37 -0.89
C PHE A 111 12.16 -1.39 -1.77
N ILE A 112 12.44 -2.55 -2.36
CA ILE A 112 13.49 -2.68 -3.36
C ILE A 112 12.87 -2.39 -4.72
N LYS A 113 13.44 -1.45 -5.48
CA LYS A 113 12.99 -1.19 -6.85
C LYS A 113 13.21 -2.46 -7.66
N ASN A 114 12.13 -3.05 -8.14
CA ASN A 114 12.16 -4.32 -8.86
C ASN A 114 11.42 -4.26 -10.20
N LEU A 115 10.79 -3.13 -10.54
CA LEU A 115 10.12 -2.85 -11.81
C LEU A 115 10.85 -1.71 -12.56
N LEU A 116 11.26 -1.96 -13.80
CA LEU A 116 12.05 -1.00 -14.61
C LEU A 116 11.19 -0.18 -15.57
N THR A 117 10.24 -0.83 -16.23
CA THR A 117 9.29 -0.17 -17.13
C THR A 117 8.07 -1.07 -17.25
N TYR A 118 6.90 -0.48 -17.09
CA TYR A 118 5.63 -1.08 -17.42
C TYR A 118 5.19 -0.48 -18.75
N LYS A 119 4.87 -1.33 -19.72
CA LYS A 119 4.19 -0.91 -20.95
C LYS A 119 2.84 -1.61 -21.03
N GLU A 120 1.82 -0.80 -21.24
CA GLU A 120 0.52 -1.26 -21.64
C GLU A 120 0.60 -1.68 -23.12
N THR A 121 0.41 -2.97 -23.39
CA THR A 121 0.35 -3.50 -24.75
C THR A 121 -1.11 -3.72 -25.11
N THR A 122 -1.57 -2.94 -26.10
CA THR A 122 -2.88 -3.07 -26.78
C THR A 122 -3.00 -4.36 -27.56
#